data_AF-A0A7V5YHM6-F1
#
_entry.id   AF-A0A7V5YHM6-F1
#
_cell.length_a   1.000
_cell.length_b   1.000
_cell.length_c   1.000
_cell.angle_alpha   90.00
_cell.angle_beta   90.00
_cell.angle_gamma   90.00
#
_symmetry.space_group_name_H-M   'P 1'
#
loop_
_entity.id
_entity.type
_entity.pdbx_description
1 polymer ?
#
loop_
_entity_poly.entity_id
_entity_poly.type
_entity_poly.pdbx_seq_one_letter_code
_entity_poly.pdbx_strand_id
1 'polypeptide(L)'
;MNRATFRFYAELNDFLPHERRKRAFEYEFNGNPGIKDAIEALGVPHVEVEVILANDSSVGFAYRLQDGDRIAVYPVFESLDITPLVKLHPEPLRHTTFIADVHLRKLAHYLRLLGFDTLHDNKYADQEIVEIAARQRRIILTRDRMLLKNGAVMRGYWVRSTDPV
;
A
#
# COMPACT_ATOMS: atom_id res chain seq x y z
N MET A 1 -7.32 -33.50 20.37
CA MET A 1 -7.58 -32.08 20.08
C MET A 1 -6.38 -31.63 19.29
N ASN A 2 -6.59 -31.19 18.06
CA ASN A 2 -5.50 -30.88 17.14
C ASN A 2 -5.07 -29.42 17.35
N ARG A 3 -3.82 -29.10 17.02
CA ARG A 3 -3.26 -27.75 17.18
C ARG A 3 -2.61 -27.28 15.90
N ALA A 4 -2.79 -26.00 15.58
CA ALA A 4 -2.06 -25.32 14.52
C ALA A 4 -1.49 -24.01 15.07
N THR A 5 -0.34 -23.58 14.57
CA THR A 5 0.28 -22.30 14.92
C THR A 5 -0.10 -21.27 13.87
N PHE A 6 -0.77 -20.20 14.27
CA PHE A 6 -1.13 -19.09 13.37
C PHE A 6 -0.25 -17.87 13.60
N ARG A 7 0.09 -17.17 12.52
CA ARG A 7 0.67 -15.83 12.54
C ARG A 7 0.00 -14.96 11.48
N PHE A 8 -0.52 -13.81 11.90
CA PHE A 8 -1.15 -12.83 11.03
C PHE A 8 -0.22 -11.64 10.80
N TYR A 9 -0.17 -11.14 9.57
CA TYR A 9 0.73 -10.08 9.16
C TYR A 9 0.00 -8.75 8.93
N ALA A 10 0.76 -7.66 9.10
CA ALA A 10 0.33 -6.28 8.85
C ALA A 10 -1.05 -5.93 9.47
N GLU A 11 -1.96 -5.32 8.71
CA GLU A 11 -3.28 -4.84 9.12
C GLU A 11 -4.21 -5.94 9.65
N LEU A 12 -3.98 -7.22 9.31
CA LEU A 12 -4.76 -8.32 9.89
C LEU A 12 -4.64 -8.41 11.42
N ASN A 13 -3.59 -7.81 11.98
CA ASN A 13 -3.40 -7.74 13.43
C ASN A 13 -4.43 -6.83 14.13
N ASP A 14 -5.09 -5.92 13.41
CA ASP A 14 -6.07 -5.01 14.01
C ASP A 14 -7.34 -5.75 14.44
N PHE A 15 -7.66 -6.88 13.78
CA PHE A 15 -8.77 -7.77 14.13
C PHE A 15 -8.50 -8.68 15.34
N LEU A 16 -7.23 -8.87 15.73
CA LEU A 16 -6.86 -9.81 16.79
C LEU A 16 -6.84 -9.15 18.18
N PRO A 17 -7.06 -9.93 19.27
CA PRO A 17 -6.75 -9.49 20.63
C PRO A 17 -5.29 -9.08 20.76
N HIS A 18 -5.00 -8.05 21.58
CA HIS A 18 -3.66 -7.47 21.72
C HIS A 18 -2.56 -8.50 21.99
N GLU A 19 -2.85 -9.53 22.79
CA GLU A 19 -1.93 -10.61 23.16
C GLU A 19 -1.48 -11.49 21.98
N ARG A 20 -2.29 -11.55 20.91
CA ARG A 20 -2.05 -12.39 19.72
C ARG A 20 -1.47 -11.60 18.55
N ARG A 21 -1.40 -10.27 18.65
CA ARG A 21 -0.88 -9.40 17.60
C ARG A 21 0.63 -9.60 17.39
N LYS A 22 1.05 -9.59 16.12
CA LYS A 22 2.43 -9.58 15.61
C LYS A 22 3.28 -10.76 16.10
N ARG A 23 2.65 -11.84 16.58
CA ARG A 23 3.32 -13.05 17.08
C ARG A 23 2.61 -14.30 16.59
N ALA A 24 3.33 -15.42 16.65
CA ALA A 24 2.73 -16.72 16.45
C ALA A 24 2.00 -17.18 17.72
N PHE A 25 0.87 -17.86 17.57
CA PHE A 25 0.12 -18.42 18.69
C PHE A 25 -0.58 -19.73 18.30
N GLU A 26 -0.85 -20.58 19.29
CA GLU A 26 -1.55 -21.85 19.08
C GLU A 26 -3.07 -21.62 18.94
N TYR A 27 -3.66 -22.32 17.97
CA TYR A 27 -5.10 -22.44 17.75
C TYR A 27 -5.49 -23.91 17.86
N GLU A 28 -6.38 -24.23 18.79
CA GLU A 28 -6.88 -25.58 19.00
C GLU A 28 -8.15 -25.81 18.19
N PHE A 29 -8.28 -26.99 17.59
CA PHE A 29 -9.44 -27.36 16.78
C PHE A 29 -9.75 -28.85 16.83
N ASN A 30 -10.96 -29.20 16.37
CA ASN A 30 -11.44 -30.57 16.29
C ASN A 30 -11.66 -30.98 14.82
N GLY A 31 -11.31 -32.22 14.49
CA GLY A 31 -11.41 -32.73 13.11
C GLY A 31 -10.44 -32.00 12.17
N ASN A 32 -10.94 -31.61 11.00
CA ASN A 32 -10.19 -30.95 9.93
C ASN A 32 -11.00 -29.77 9.35
N PRO A 33 -11.22 -28.69 10.11
CA PRO A 33 -11.97 -27.54 9.62
C PRO A 33 -11.28 -26.90 8.41
N GLY A 34 -12.06 -26.19 7.61
CA GLY A 34 -11.48 -25.38 6.54
C GLY A 34 -10.64 -24.27 7.13
N ILE A 35 -9.53 -23.93 6.48
CA ILE A 35 -8.66 -22.84 6.93
C ILE A 35 -9.38 -21.49 6.94
N LYS A 36 -10.36 -21.30 6.05
CA LYS A 36 -11.26 -20.15 6.04
C LYS A 36 -12.02 -20.03 7.36
N ASP A 37 -12.69 -21.11 7.77
CA ASP A 37 -13.51 -21.14 8.98
C ASP A 37 -12.66 -20.84 10.22
N ALA A 38 -11.42 -21.36 10.26
CA ALA A 38 -10.48 -21.08 11.35
C ALA A 38 -10.02 -19.62 11.39
N ILE A 39 -9.72 -19.02 10.22
CA ILE A 39 -9.36 -17.60 10.10
C ILE A 39 -10.50 -16.70 10.57
N GLU A 40 -11.74 -17.00 10.15
CA GLU A 40 -12.93 -16.25 10.57
C GLU A 40 -13.23 -16.44 12.07
N ALA A 41 -13.04 -17.65 12.60
CA ALA A 41 -13.16 -17.92 14.04
C ALA A 41 -12.12 -17.18 14.89
N LEU A 42 -10.97 -16.83 14.30
CA LEU A 42 -9.95 -15.98 14.92
C LEU A 42 -10.25 -14.48 14.84
N GLY A 43 -11.34 -14.10 14.15
CA GLY A 43 -11.84 -12.73 14.04
C GLY A 43 -11.43 -12.00 12.77
N VAL A 44 -10.61 -12.60 11.90
CA VAL A 44 -10.16 -11.98 10.65
C VAL A 44 -11.13 -12.31 9.53
N PRO A 45 -11.77 -11.32 8.88
CA PRO A 45 -12.64 -11.58 7.74
C PRO A 45 -11.82 -12.16 6.58
N HIS A 46 -12.27 -13.28 5.98
CA HIS A 46 -11.53 -13.90 4.88
C HIS A 46 -11.34 -12.99 3.66
N VAL A 47 -12.21 -11.99 3.48
CA VAL A 47 -12.11 -10.99 2.41
C VAL A 47 -10.91 -10.07 2.56
N GLU A 48 -10.36 -9.94 3.77
CA GLU A 48 -9.16 -9.17 4.07
C GLU A 48 -7.89 -9.99 3.80
N VAL A 49 -8.00 -11.28 3.45
CA VAL A 49 -6.86 -12.20 3.27
C VAL A 49 -6.60 -12.48 1.80
N GLU A 50 -5.35 -12.34 1.37
CA GLU A 50 -4.94 -12.66 0.00
C GLU A 50 -4.02 -13.88 -0.09
N VAL A 51 -3.08 -14.04 0.85
CA VAL A 51 -2.17 -15.19 0.85
C VAL A 51 -2.23 -15.94 2.16
N ILE A 52 -2.36 -17.26 2.04
CA ILE A 52 -2.23 -18.20 3.14
C ILE A 52 -1.07 -19.14 2.80
N LEU A 53 -0.12 -19.28 3.72
CA LEU A 53 0.91 -20.30 3.66
C LEU A 53 0.66 -21.34 4.76
N ALA A 54 0.60 -22.61 4.37
CA ALA A 54 0.64 -23.74 5.29
C ALA A 54 1.99 -24.45 5.13
N ASN A 55 2.82 -24.45 6.19
CA ASN A 55 4.16 -25.03 6.18
C ASN A 55 4.99 -24.54 4.96
N ASP A 56 5.03 -23.22 4.79
CA ASP A 56 5.70 -22.50 3.69
C ASP A 56 5.14 -22.74 2.27
N SER A 57 4.07 -23.53 2.14
CA SER A 57 3.39 -23.76 0.86
C SER A 57 2.15 -22.89 0.73
N SER A 58 2.00 -22.20 -0.41
CA SER A 58 0.79 -21.41 -0.69
C SER A 58 -0.43 -22.32 -0.86
N VAL A 59 -1.50 -22.01 -0.14
CA VAL A 59 -2.74 -22.77 -0.14
C VAL A 59 -3.96 -21.85 -0.30
N GLY A 60 -5.05 -22.40 -0.82
CA GLY A 60 -6.33 -21.71 -0.91
C GLY A 60 -7.26 -22.00 0.27
N PHE A 61 -8.39 -21.30 0.33
CA PHE A 61 -9.41 -21.45 1.39
C PHE A 61 -10.00 -22.86 1.56
N ALA A 62 -9.90 -23.72 0.53
CA ALA A 62 -10.33 -25.11 0.60
C ALA A 62 -9.38 -26.02 1.40
N TYR A 63 -8.19 -25.51 1.79
CA TYR A 63 -7.24 -26.25 2.59
C TYR A 63 -7.84 -26.66 3.93
N ARG A 64 -7.57 -27.91 4.32
CA ARG A 64 -8.08 -28.53 5.54
C ARG A 64 -6.96 -28.57 6.56
N LEU A 65 -7.15 -27.91 7.69
CA LEU A 65 -6.14 -27.84 8.75
C LEU A 65 -5.76 -29.24 9.24
N GLN A 66 -4.45 -29.45 9.36
CA GLN A 66 -3.84 -30.64 9.93
C GLN A 66 -3.20 -30.32 11.28
N ASP A 67 -3.08 -31.34 12.12
CA ASP A 67 -2.37 -31.21 13.38
C ASP A 67 -0.89 -30.85 13.14
N GLY A 68 -0.38 -29.87 13.88
CA GLY A 68 0.97 -29.35 13.75
C GLY A 68 1.19 -28.29 12.67
N ASP A 69 0.15 -27.91 11.90
CA ASP A 69 0.29 -26.94 10.82
C ASP A 69 0.85 -25.59 11.30
N ARG A 70 1.76 -25.01 10.51
CA ARG A 70 2.21 -23.62 10.65
C ARG A 70 1.56 -22.76 9.58
N ILE A 71 0.66 -21.90 10.01
CA ILE A 71 -0.14 -21.05 9.14
C ILE A 71 0.33 -19.60 9.23
N ALA A 72 0.73 -19.05 8.09
CA ALA A 72 0.96 -17.61 7.92
C ALA A 72 -0.15 -17.02 7.05
N VAL A 73 -0.78 -15.96 7.54
CA VAL A 73 -1.90 -15.28 6.87
C VAL A 73 -1.52 -13.84 6.56
N TYR A 74 -1.60 -13.47 5.28
CA TYR A 74 -1.24 -12.16 4.77
C TYR A 74 -2.48 -11.45 4.25
N PRO A 75 -2.60 -10.13 4.50
CA PRO A 75 -3.72 -9.36 4.01
C PRO A 75 -3.68 -9.22 2.49
N VAL A 76 -4.77 -8.69 1.94
CA VAL A 76 -4.78 -8.12 0.59
C VAL A 76 -3.70 -7.06 0.49
N PHE A 77 -2.67 -7.31 -0.31
CA PHE A 77 -1.55 -6.43 -0.55
C PHE A 77 -2.04 -5.15 -1.23
N GLU A 78 -1.96 -4.00 -0.54
CA GLU A 78 -2.06 -2.70 -1.22
C GLU A 78 -0.84 -2.42 -2.14
N SER A 79 0.24 -3.20 -2.04
CA SER A 79 1.35 -3.16 -3.00
C SER A 79 1.90 -4.56 -3.30
N LEU A 80 1.53 -5.08 -4.47
CA LEU A 80 2.29 -6.12 -5.17
C LEU A 80 3.74 -5.65 -5.39
N ASP A 81 4.71 -6.58 -5.40
CA ASP A 81 5.89 -6.41 -6.24
C ASP A 81 5.44 -6.49 -7.71
N ILE A 82 4.94 -5.36 -8.20
CA ILE A 82 4.48 -5.18 -9.57
C ILE A 82 5.64 -4.98 -10.55
N THR A 83 6.91 -5.08 -10.14
CA THR A 83 8.08 -4.84 -11.01
C THR A 83 7.96 -5.52 -12.39
N PRO A 84 7.44 -6.76 -12.52
CA PRO A 84 7.23 -7.40 -13.84
C PRO A 84 6.06 -6.83 -14.67
N LEU A 85 5.11 -6.13 -14.04
CA LEU A 85 3.86 -5.63 -14.59
C LEU A 85 3.83 -4.11 -14.82
N VAL A 86 4.79 -3.35 -14.27
CA VAL A 86 4.83 -1.89 -14.43
C VAL A 86 5.26 -1.51 -15.85
N LYS A 87 4.28 -1.28 -16.73
CA LYS A 87 4.51 -0.79 -18.11
C LYS A 87 4.42 0.73 -18.26
N LEU A 88 3.87 1.42 -17.25
CA LEU A 88 3.60 2.86 -17.28
C LEU A 88 4.74 3.69 -16.66
N HIS A 89 5.53 3.09 -15.77
CA HIS A 89 6.59 3.76 -15.03
C HIS A 89 7.78 2.80 -14.77
N PRO A 90 9.00 3.13 -15.19
CA PRO A 90 10.11 2.16 -15.15
C PRO A 90 10.58 1.80 -13.74
N GLU A 91 10.30 2.61 -12.71
CA GLU A 91 10.80 2.37 -11.34
C GLU A 91 9.81 2.84 -10.26
N PRO A 92 9.65 2.07 -9.16
CA PRO A 92 8.95 2.51 -7.94
C PRO A 92 9.60 3.77 -7.37
N LEU A 93 8.80 4.66 -6.80
CA LEU A 93 9.28 5.87 -6.11
C LEU A 93 9.94 5.48 -4.79
N ARG A 94 11.21 5.05 -4.84
CA ARG A 94 12.03 4.94 -3.62
C ARG A 94 12.34 6.32 -3.04
N HIS A 95 12.26 7.37 -3.86
CA HIS A 95 12.39 8.78 -3.48
C HIS A 95 11.35 9.60 -4.24
N THR A 96 10.44 10.25 -3.51
CA THR A 96 9.36 11.06 -4.11
C THR A 96 9.79 12.51 -4.19
N THR A 97 9.95 13.03 -5.42
CA THR A 97 10.27 14.43 -5.69
C THR A 97 9.08 15.13 -6.36
N PHE A 98 8.80 16.36 -5.95
CA PHE A 98 7.63 17.12 -6.37
C PHE A 98 8.03 18.38 -7.14
N ILE A 99 7.13 18.85 -7.99
CA ILE A 99 7.06 20.25 -8.44
C ILE A 99 5.64 20.74 -8.21
N ALA A 100 5.49 21.79 -7.42
CA ALA A 100 4.19 22.36 -7.07
C ALA A 100 3.87 23.54 -8.00
N ASP A 101 2.64 23.55 -8.49
CA ASP A 101 2.01 24.69 -9.18
C ASP A 101 2.19 25.98 -8.38
N VAL A 102 2.26 27.12 -9.09
CA VAL A 102 2.44 28.46 -8.54
C VAL A 102 1.46 28.77 -7.39
N HIS A 103 0.23 28.27 -7.46
CA HIS A 103 -0.82 28.49 -6.46
C HIS A 103 -0.62 27.67 -5.16
N LEU A 104 0.31 26.71 -5.14
CA LEU A 104 0.50 25.75 -4.06
C LEU A 104 1.72 26.08 -3.17
N ARG A 105 2.08 27.36 -3.07
CA ARG A 105 3.24 27.82 -2.27
C ARG A 105 3.26 27.29 -0.83
N LYS A 106 2.12 27.31 -0.13
CA LYS A 106 2.01 26.82 1.26
C LYS A 106 2.28 25.31 1.34
N LEU A 107 1.72 24.54 0.41
CA LEU A 107 1.94 23.10 0.34
C LEU A 107 3.42 22.79 0.04
N ALA A 108 4.02 23.49 -0.91
CA ALA A 108 5.44 23.34 -1.23
C ALA A 108 6.34 23.60 -0.01
N HIS A 109 5.98 24.60 0.81
CA HIS A 109 6.68 24.87 2.06
C HIS A 109 6.56 23.71 3.06
N TYR A 110 5.36 23.19 3.31
CA TYR A 110 5.18 22.06 4.22
C TYR A 110 5.87 20.78 3.75
N LEU A 111 5.84 20.50 2.45
CA LEU A 111 6.55 19.34 1.90
C LEU A 111 8.08 19.46 2.09
N ARG A 112 8.65 20.66 1.87
CA ARG A 112 10.07 20.91 2.17
C ARG A 112 10.38 20.76 3.66
N LEU A 113 9.49 21.23 4.53
CA LEU A 113 9.65 21.10 5.98
C LEU A 113 9.66 19.61 6.41
N LEU A 114 8.86 18.77 5.77
CA LEU A 114 8.82 17.33 5.98
C LEU A 114 10.00 16.58 5.33
N GLY A 115 10.92 17.28 4.66
CA GLY A 115 12.11 16.70 4.03
C GLY A 115 11.90 16.19 2.60
N PHE A 116 10.75 16.47 1.96
CA PHE A 116 10.55 16.12 0.56
C PHE A 116 11.21 17.14 -0.39
N ASP A 117 11.94 16.65 -1.37
CA ASP A 117 12.47 17.48 -2.46
C ASP A 117 11.30 18.02 -3.32
N THR A 118 10.97 19.29 -3.13
CA THR A 118 9.84 19.96 -3.78
C THR A 118 10.29 21.26 -4.44
N LEU A 119 10.18 21.34 -5.77
CA LEU A 119 10.34 22.59 -6.50
C LEU A 119 9.06 23.40 -6.50
N HIS A 120 9.21 24.72 -6.43
CA HIS A 120 8.15 25.71 -6.49
C HIS A 120 8.82 27.07 -6.73
N ASP A 121 8.35 27.79 -7.74
CA ASP A 121 8.70 29.18 -8.03
C ASP A 121 7.43 29.87 -8.54
N ASN A 122 7.19 31.12 -8.14
CA ASN A 122 6.04 31.91 -8.58
C ASN A 122 6.13 32.32 -10.06
N LYS A 123 7.30 32.17 -10.68
CA LYS A 123 7.55 32.57 -12.08
C LYS A 123 7.35 31.44 -13.08
N TYR A 124 7.17 30.21 -12.63
CA TYR A 124 7.01 29.09 -13.55
C TYR A 124 5.73 29.24 -14.37
N ALA A 125 5.89 29.22 -15.69
CA ALA A 125 4.80 28.96 -16.60
C ALA A 125 4.45 27.46 -16.58
N ASP A 126 3.20 27.12 -16.93
CA ASP A 126 2.72 25.73 -17.04
C ASP A 126 3.65 24.84 -17.88
N GLN A 127 4.15 25.39 -19.01
CA GLN A 127 5.08 24.70 -19.89
C GLN A 127 6.40 24.37 -19.18
N GLU A 128 6.95 25.31 -18.39
CA GLU A 128 8.17 25.09 -17.62
C GLU A 128 7.97 24.04 -16.52
N ILE A 129 6.80 24.02 -15.88
CA ILE A 129 6.45 23.00 -14.88
C ILE A 129 6.48 21.60 -15.53
N VAL A 130 5.85 21.46 -16.71
CA VAL A 130 5.80 20.20 -17.45
C VAL A 130 7.20 19.76 -17.88
N GLU A 131 8.01 20.66 -18.42
CA GLU A 131 9.38 20.38 -18.86
C GLU A 131 10.30 19.95 -17.72
N ILE A 132 10.25 20.66 -16.58
CA ILE A 132 11.02 20.30 -15.39
C ILE A 132 10.55 18.96 -14.84
N ALA A 133 9.23 18.74 -14.77
CA ALA A 133 8.66 17.49 -14.28
C ALA A 133 9.10 16.29 -15.12
N ALA A 134 9.02 16.40 -16.45
CA ALA A 134 9.43 15.35 -17.37
C ALA A 134 10.94 15.08 -17.27
N ARG A 135 11.77 16.15 -17.32
CA ARG A 135 13.23 16.03 -17.29
C ARG A 135 13.75 15.46 -15.97
N GLN A 136 13.18 15.86 -14.85
CA GLN A 136 13.65 15.45 -13.51
C GLN A 136 12.80 14.34 -12.89
N ARG A 137 11.84 13.77 -13.65
CA ARG A 137 10.90 12.73 -13.20
C ARG A 137 10.12 13.11 -11.93
N ARG A 138 9.77 14.40 -11.78
CA ARG A 138 9.02 14.92 -10.62
C ARG A 138 7.52 14.72 -10.78
N ILE A 139 6.83 14.58 -9.66
CA ILE A 139 5.36 14.57 -9.62
C ILE A 139 4.86 16.01 -9.60
N ILE A 140 4.01 16.37 -10.57
CA ILE A 140 3.35 17.68 -10.57
C ILE A 140 2.23 17.67 -9.52
N LEU A 141 2.26 18.62 -8.58
CA LEU A 141 1.13 18.91 -7.71
C LEU A 141 0.41 20.13 -8.24
N THR A 142 -0.88 20.02 -8.56
CA THR A 142 -1.66 21.16 -9.12
C THR A 142 -3.14 21.03 -8.79
N ARG A 143 -3.87 22.15 -8.87
CA ARG A 143 -5.34 22.19 -8.92
C ARG A 143 -5.87 22.39 -10.34
N ASP A 144 -5.02 22.74 -11.28
CA ASP A 144 -5.39 22.85 -12.68
C ASP A 144 -5.40 21.47 -13.35
N ARG A 145 -6.57 21.13 -13.90
CA ARG A 145 -6.77 19.89 -14.64
C ARG A 145 -6.23 19.98 -16.05
N MET A 146 -6.10 21.18 -16.61
CA MET A 146 -5.55 21.36 -17.97
C MET A 146 -4.06 21.09 -17.99
N LEU A 147 -3.31 21.58 -16.99
CA LEU A 147 -1.91 21.22 -16.79
C LEU A 147 -1.69 19.69 -16.78
N LEU A 148 -2.53 18.94 -16.04
CA LEU A 148 -2.44 17.47 -15.96
C LEU A 148 -2.83 16.72 -17.24
N LYS A 149 -3.57 17.36 -18.16
CA LYS A 149 -3.94 16.76 -19.45
C LYS A 149 -2.84 16.86 -20.50
N ASN A 150 -1.76 17.60 -20.23
CA ASN A 150 -0.64 17.70 -21.14
C ASN A 150 0.04 16.32 -21.30
N GLY A 151 0.19 15.85 -22.54
CA GLY A 151 0.70 14.50 -22.84
C GLY A 151 2.16 14.25 -22.41
N ALA A 152 2.93 15.30 -22.13
CA ALA A 152 4.28 15.18 -21.57
C ALA A 152 4.29 14.97 -20.05
N VAL A 153 3.14 15.10 -19.37
CA VAL A 153 3.01 14.83 -17.94
C VAL A 153 3.05 13.33 -17.69
N MET A 154 4.18 12.86 -17.19
CA MET A 154 4.33 11.47 -16.80
C MET A 154 3.63 11.17 -15.48
N ARG A 155 3.71 12.09 -14.51
CA ARG A 155 3.21 11.89 -13.15
C ARG A 155 2.63 13.19 -12.60
N GLY A 156 1.42 13.13 -12.07
CA GLY A 156 0.78 14.28 -11.46
C GLY A 156 -0.27 13.88 -10.44
N TYR A 157 -0.51 14.78 -9.48
CA TYR A 157 -1.53 14.66 -8.46
C TYR A 157 -2.37 15.94 -8.48
N TRP A 158 -3.67 15.74 -8.69
CA TRP A 158 -4.65 16.79 -8.52
C TRP A 158 -4.95 16.96 -7.03
N VAL A 159 -4.47 18.05 -6.43
CA VAL A 159 -4.68 18.35 -5.01
C VAL A 159 -6.19 18.37 -4.73
N ARG A 160 -6.69 17.65 -3.73
CA ARG A 160 -8.15 17.49 -3.54
C ARG A 160 -8.77 18.55 -2.65
N SER A 161 -8.12 18.86 -1.53
CA SER A 161 -8.59 19.88 -0.58
C SER A 161 -8.05 21.26 -0.91
N THR A 162 -8.90 22.28 -0.87
CA THR A 162 -8.53 23.70 -0.90
C THR A 162 -8.63 24.37 0.48
N ASP A 163 -9.09 23.62 1.48
CA ASP A 163 -9.19 24.01 2.89
C ASP A 163 -8.64 22.86 3.76
N PRO A 164 -7.32 22.75 3.91
CA PRO A 164 -6.67 21.67 4.64
C PRO A 164 -6.85 21.85 6.16
N VAL A 165 -7.13 20.74 6.86
CA VAL A 165 -7.35 20.66 8.33
C VAL A 165 -6.08 20.99 9.10
#